data_AF-A0A2V6JJM8-F1
#
_entry.id   AF-A0A2V6JJM8-F1
#
_cell.length_a   1.000
_cell.length_b   1.000
_cell.length_c   1.000
_cell.angle_alpha   90.00
_cell.angle_beta   90.00
_cell.angle_gamma   90.00
#
_symmetry.space_group_name_H-M   'P 1'
#
loop_
_entity.id
_entity.type
_entity.pdbx_description
1 polymer ?
#
loop_
_entity_poly.entity_id
_entity_poly.type
_entity_poly.pdbx_seq_one_letter_code
_entity_poly.pdbx_strand_id
1 'polypeptide(L)'
;DLYRCLRFGNPSPYMFLLNFGDEFCALGSSPELHVRMRGRTAELRPIAGTRPRGADARSDEANARELLADPKERAEHVMLIDLARNDLGRIAQIGSVRVTEQMTIERYSHVMHIVSHVEARLRNGLTAFDAFRATFPAGTVSGAPKIRAMQIIAKLEKARRGFYAGAVGWFGFDGNCDSCIALRSVVLKNGRAFVQAGAGIVADSEPLREREETERKAMAVLAAIARAKKMTF
;
A
#
# COMPACT_ATOMS: atom_id res chain seq x y z
N ASP A 1 21.69 1.80 10.19
CA ASP A 1 21.99 1.12 8.90
C ASP A 1 20.81 0.47 8.19
N LEU A 2 19.90 -0.21 8.90
CA LEU A 2 18.78 -0.93 8.26
C LEU A 2 17.97 -0.07 7.27
N TYR A 3 17.61 1.16 7.63
CA TYR A 3 16.92 2.08 6.72
C TYR A 3 17.72 2.37 5.43
N ARG A 4 19.05 2.50 5.54
CA ARG A 4 19.93 2.70 4.37
C ARG A 4 19.94 1.47 3.48
N CYS A 5 20.01 0.26 4.06
CA CYS A 5 19.92 -1.00 3.31
C CYS A 5 18.57 -1.15 2.61
N LEU A 6 17.47 -0.78 3.29
CA LEU A 6 16.13 -0.83 2.72
C LEU A 6 16.00 0.16 1.55
N ARG A 7 16.47 1.40 1.73
CA ARG A 7 16.49 2.44 0.68
C ARG A 7 17.29 2.00 -0.54
N PHE A 8 18.41 1.32 -0.33
CA PHE A 8 19.27 0.83 -1.40
C PHE A 8 18.61 -0.32 -2.19
N GLY A 9 18.04 -1.32 -1.49
CA GLY A 9 17.52 -2.51 -2.15
C GLY A 9 16.10 -2.35 -2.71
N ASN A 10 15.28 -1.48 -2.11
CA ASN A 10 13.87 -1.31 -2.46
C ASN A 10 13.45 0.16 -2.29
N PRO A 11 13.92 1.10 -3.12
CA PRO A 11 13.40 2.46 -3.08
C PRO A 11 11.92 2.48 -3.45
N SER A 12 11.11 3.28 -2.76
CA SER A 12 9.69 3.47 -3.05
C SER A 12 9.29 4.92 -2.78
N PRO A 13 8.11 5.39 -3.25
CA PRO A 13 7.67 6.77 -3.08
C PRO A 13 7.61 7.22 -1.61
N TYR A 14 7.34 6.28 -0.70
CA TYR A 14 7.29 6.56 0.73
C TYR A 14 8.32 5.76 1.50
N MET A 15 9.38 6.45 1.93
CA MET A 15 10.39 5.92 2.83
C MET A 15 10.20 6.58 4.19
N PHE A 16 10.22 5.79 5.27
CA PHE A 16 10.11 6.34 6.63
C PHE A 16 11.03 5.63 7.61
N LEU A 17 11.48 6.39 8.61
CA LEU A 17 12.11 5.94 9.83
C LEU A 17 11.50 6.75 10.98
N LEU A 18 10.77 6.07 11.86
CA LEU A 18 10.12 6.63 13.02
C LEU A 18 10.80 6.04 14.26
N ASN A 19 11.52 6.87 15.00
CA ASN A 19 12.19 6.47 16.23
C ASN A 19 11.38 6.99 17.43
N PHE A 20 10.79 6.07 18.19
CA PHE A 20 10.03 6.38 19.41
C PHE A 20 10.88 6.16 20.67
N GLY A 21 12.18 6.43 20.58
CA GLY A 21 13.13 6.25 21.67
C GLY A 21 13.22 4.79 22.09
N ASP A 22 13.10 4.54 23.39
CA ASP A 22 13.27 3.21 23.98
C ASP A 22 12.07 2.28 23.75
N GLU A 23 10.93 2.80 23.27
CA GLU A 23 9.72 1.98 23.09
C GLU A 23 9.80 1.04 21.89
N PHE A 24 10.11 1.60 20.71
CA PHE A 24 10.33 0.88 19.44
C PHE A 24 10.80 1.84 18.34
N CYS A 25 11.29 1.27 17.24
CA CYS A 25 11.54 1.98 16.00
C CYS A 25 10.75 1.32 14.86
N ALA A 26 10.13 2.09 13.98
CA ALA A 26 9.42 1.59 12.81
C ALA A 26 10.02 2.19 11.55
N LEU A 27 10.32 1.35 10.56
CA LEU A 27 10.91 1.80 9.31
C LEU A 27 10.36 1.01 8.13
N GLY A 28 10.29 1.63 6.96
CA GLY A 28 9.63 1.01 5.82
C GLY A 28 9.87 1.74 4.51
N SER A 29 9.49 1.04 3.44
CA SER A 29 9.54 1.50 2.05
C SER A 29 8.22 1.13 1.38
N SER A 30 7.21 1.96 1.62
CA SER A 30 5.84 1.68 1.17
C SER A 30 5.67 2.05 -0.30
N PRO A 31 5.12 1.15 -1.12
CA PRO A 31 4.83 1.42 -2.52
C PRO A 31 3.54 2.24 -2.70
N GLU A 32 2.69 2.34 -1.67
CA GLU A 32 1.28 2.68 -1.85
C GLU A 32 0.83 3.85 -0.97
N LEU A 33 0.22 4.85 -1.61
CA LEU A 33 -0.48 5.94 -0.96
C LEU A 33 -1.70 5.38 -0.21
N HIS A 34 -1.86 5.75 1.07
CA HIS A 34 -3.12 5.55 1.77
C HIS A 34 -4.10 6.66 1.38
N VAL A 35 -3.83 7.90 1.76
CA VAL A 35 -4.62 9.07 1.33
C VAL A 35 -3.74 10.31 1.34
N ARG A 36 -3.94 11.18 0.35
CA ARG A 36 -3.38 12.52 0.33
C ARG A 36 -4.49 13.55 0.20
N MET A 37 -4.35 14.67 0.89
CA MET A 37 -5.22 15.84 0.73
C MET A 37 -4.38 17.07 0.40
N ARG A 38 -4.72 17.72 -0.71
CA ARG A 38 -4.16 19.02 -1.11
C ARG A 38 -5.29 20.04 -1.23
N GLY A 39 -5.29 21.06 -0.38
CA GLY A 39 -6.35 22.04 -0.23
C GLY A 39 -7.68 21.37 0.12
N ARG A 40 -8.55 21.22 -0.88
CA ARG A 40 -9.87 20.60 -0.72
C ARG A 40 -10.03 19.28 -1.49
N THR A 41 -8.98 18.82 -2.14
CA THR A 41 -8.99 17.60 -2.95
C THR A 41 -8.35 16.47 -2.18
N ALA A 42 -9.12 15.42 -1.90
CA ALA A 42 -8.62 14.15 -1.37
C ALA A 42 -8.38 13.19 -2.53
N GLU A 43 -7.27 12.47 -2.50
CA GLU A 43 -6.89 11.50 -3.53
C GLU A 43 -6.48 10.17 -2.92
N LEU A 44 -6.86 9.11 -3.65
CA LEU A 44 -6.47 7.73 -3.43
C LEU A 44 -5.81 7.22 -4.72
N ARG A 45 -4.84 6.33 -4.56
CA ARG A 45 -4.12 5.73 -5.69
C ARG A 45 -4.08 4.22 -5.54
N PRO A 46 -5.19 3.51 -5.84
CA PRO A 46 -5.21 2.06 -5.79
C PRO A 46 -4.14 1.44 -6.68
N ILE A 47 -3.51 0.39 -6.17
CA ILE A 47 -2.48 -0.39 -6.87
C ILE A 47 -2.87 -1.88 -6.79
N ALA A 48 -2.90 -2.56 -7.93
CA ALA A 48 -3.02 -4.01 -7.99
C ALA A 48 -2.26 -4.57 -9.19
N GLY A 49 -2.09 -5.88 -9.21
CA GLY A 49 -1.33 -6.56 -10.25
C GLY A 49 0.16 -6.27 -10.17
N THR A 50 0.96 -7.32 -10.33
CA THR A 50 2.41 -7.19 -10.32
C THR A 50 3.01 -8.01 -11.44
N ARG A 51 3.90 -7.40 -12.22
CA ARG A 51 4.83 -8.12 -13.10
C ARG A 51 6.26 -7.61 -12.89
N PRO A 52 7.29 -8.46 -13.07
CA PRO A 52 8.67 -8.00 -13.05
C PRO A 52 8.94 -7.07 -14.24
N ARG A 53 9.93 -6.18 -14.10
CA ARG A 53 10.46 -5.44 -15.25
C ARG A 53 11.09 -6.41 -16.26
N GLY A 54 10.99 -6.08 -17.54
CA GLY A 54 11.62 -6.83 -18.62
C GLY A 54 13.13 -6.65 -18.64
N ALA A 55 13.84 -7.62 -19.22
CA ALA A 55 15.29 -7.52 -19.46
C ALA A 55 15.64 -6.47 -20.53
N ASP A 56 14.67 -6.15 -21.39
CA ASP A 56 14.76 -5.14 -22.44
C ASP A 56 13.39 -4.44 -22.64
N ALA A 57 13.35 -3.39 -23.45
CA ALA A 57 12.13 -2.62 -23.69
C ALA A 57 10.98 -3.46 -24.29
N ARG A 58 11.30 -4.47 -25.11
CA ARG A 58 10.31 -5.31 -25.78
C ARG A 58 9.63 -6.26 -24.79
N SER A 59 10.41 -6.93 -23.96
CA SER A 59 9.92 -7.81 -22.89
C SER A 59 9.21 -7.00 -21.80
N ASP A 60 9.66 -5.80 -21.48
CA ASP A 60 8.99 -4.92 -20.52
C ASP A 60 7.58 -4.52 -21.00
N GLU A 61 7.45 -4.18 -22.29
CA GLU A 61 6.15 -3.86 -22.89
C GLU A 61 5.28 -5.10 -23.10
N ALA A 62 5.87 -6.29 -23.29
CA ALA A 62 5.12 -7.55 -23.29
C ALA A 62 4.52 -7.83 -21.90
N ASN A 63 5.31 -7.69 -20.83
CA ASN A 63 4.85 -7.86 -19.45
C ASN A 63 3.74 -6.86 -19.09
N ALA A 64 3.86 -5.60 -19.54
CA ALA A 64 2.83 -4.58 -19.33
C ALA A 64 1.50 -4.93 -20.01
N ARG A 65 1.56 -5.36 -21.29
CA ARG A 65 0.37 -5.80 -22.04
C ARG A 65 -0.26 -7.05 -21.46
N GLU A 66 0.55 -8.02 -21.02
CA GLU A 66 0.06 -9.23 -20.35
C GLU A 66 -0.67 -8.87 -19.06
N LEU A 67 -0.08 -8.01 -18.23
CA LEU A 67 -0.69 -7.57 -16.97
C LEU A 67 -2.04 -6.86 -17.19
N LEU A 68 -2.12 -5.97 -18.19
CA LEU A 68 -3.38 -5.29 -18.56
C LEU A 68 -4.42 -6.21 -19.21
N ALA A 69 -4.00 -7.35 -19.76
CA ALA A 69 -4.87 -8.35 -20.37
C ALA A 69 -5.36 -9.40 -19.35
N ASP A 70 -4.68 -9.55 -18.21
CA ASP A 70 -4.99 -10.54 -17.18
C ASP A 70 -6.37 -10.27 -16.54
N PRO A 71 -7.39 -11.12 -16.79
CA PRO A 71 -8.74 -10.87 -16.31
C PRO A 71 -8.84 -10.89 -14.78
N LYS A 72 -7.98 -11.65 -14.08
CA LYS A 72 -7.95 -11.71 -12.61
C LYS A 72 -7.48 -10.38 -12.05
N GLU A 73 -6.34 -9.89 -12.54
CA GLU A 73 -5.72 -8.65 -12.06
C GLU A 73 -6.59 -7.43 -12.36
N ARG A 74 -7.24 -7.42 -13.53
CA ARG A 74 -8.21 -6.37 -13.89
C ARG A 74 -9.42 -6.38 -12.96
N ALA A 75 -9.99 -7.55 -12.66
CA ALA A 75 -11.16 -7.66 -11.80
C ALA A 75 -10.84 -7.20 -10.36
N GLU A 76 -9.68 -7.60 -9.84
CA GLU A 76 -9.19 -7.14 -8.53
C GLU A 76 -8.99 -5.61 -8.53
N HIS A 77 -8.38 -5.05 -9.57
CA HIS A 77 -8.15 -3.62 -9.65
C HIS A 77 -9.44 -2.80 -9.76
N VAL A 78 -10.42 -3.26 -10.56
CA VAL A 78 -11.74 -2.59 -10.66
C VAL A 78 -12.44 -2.56 -9.30
N MET A 79 -12.41 -3.67 -8.55
CA MET A 79 -12.94 -3.73 -7.19
C MET A 79 -12.30 -2.66 -6.28
N LEU A 80 -10.98 -2.45 -6.39
CA LEU A 80 -10.27 -1.44 -5.60
C LEU A 80 -10.62 0.00 -6.03
N ILE A 81 -10.81 0.25 -7.32
CA ILE A 81 -11.31 1.55 -7.81
C ILE A 81 -12.68 1.83 -7.21
N ASP A 82 -13.60 0.86 -7.23
CA ASP A 82 -14.94 1.04 -6.68
C ASP A 82 -14.94 1.24 -5.16
N LEU A 83 -14.05 0.55 -4.45
CA LEU A 83 -13.85 0.78 -3.03
C LEU A 83 -13.30 2.19 -2.75
N ALA A 84 -12.32 2.65 -3.53
CA ALA A 84 -11.79 4.01 -3.42
C ALA A 84 -12.86 5.08 -3.71
N ARG A 85 -13.69 4.88 -4.74
CA ARG A 85 -14.85 5.73 -5.04
C ARG A 85 -15.86 5.72 -3.90
N ASN A 86 -16.12 4.56 -3.30
CA ASN A 86 -17.05 4.43 -2.18
C ASN A 86 -16.54 5.16 -0.93
N ASP A 87 -15.26 5.00 -0.59
CA ASP A 87 -14.66 5.65 0.58
C ASP A 87 -14.63 7.18 0.42
N LEU A 88 -14.17 7.69 -0.73
CA LEU A 88 -14.22 9.13 -1.01
C LEU A 88 -15.65 9.66 -1.11
N GLY A 89 -16.59 8.88 -1.65
CA GLY A 89 -18.00 9.25 -1.76
C GLY A 89 -18.67 9.61 -0.42
N ARG A 90 -18.21 9.04 0.70
CA ARG A 90 -18.75 9.34 2.04
C ARG A 90 -18.41 10.76 2.51
N ILE A 91 -17.37 11.36 1.96
CA ILE A 91 -16.81 12.66 2.40
C ILE A 91 -16.83 13.71 1.28
N ALA A 92 -17.11 13.31 0.04
CA ALA A 92 -17.05 14.15 -1.15
C ALA A 92 -18.30 15.00 -1.35
N GLN A 93 -18.12 16.17 -1.99
CA GLN A 93 -19.22 16.92 -2.58
C GLN A 93 -19.90 16.06 -3.65
N ILE A 94 -21.23 16.15 -3.73
CA ILE A 94 -22.02 15.40 -4.71
C ILE A 94 -21.48 15.68 -6.11
N GLY A 95 -21.23 14.61 -6.89
CA GLY A 95 -20.71 14.69 -8.24
C GLY A 95 -19.20 14.98 -8.38
N SER A 96 -18.45 15.12 -7.28
CA SER A 96 -17.01 15.45 -7.34
C SER A 96 -16.06 14.26 -7.37
N VAL A 97 -16.53 13.04 -7.09
CA VAL A 97 -15.70 11.83 -7.13
C VAL A 97 -15.41 11.46 -8.59
N ARG A 98 -14.13 11.45 -8.98
CA ARG A 98 -13.69 11.15 -10.34
C ARG A 98 -12.55 10.15 -10.33
N VAL A 99 -12.56 9.25 -11.32
CA VAL A 99 -11.41 8.44 -11.68
C VAL A 99 -10.67 9.20 -12.79
N THR A 100 -9.55 9.81 -12.45
CA THR A 100 -8.77 10.69 -13.33
C THR A 100 -7.76 9.90 -14.18
N GLU A 101 -7.28 8.79 -13.65
CA GLU A 101 -6.48 7.81 -14.36
C GLU A 101 -7.04 6.41 -14.06
N GLN A 102 -7.21 5.59 -15.09
CA GLN A 102 -7.79 4.26 -14.93
C GLN A 102 -6.91 3.21 -15.58
N MET A 103 -6.47 2.24 -14.76
CA MET A 103 -5.77 1.03 -15.21
C MET A 103 -4.53 1.33 -16.05
N THR A 104 -3.72 2.31 -15.62
CA THR A 104 -2.45 2.65 -16.25
C THR A 104 -1.33 1.78 -15.69
N ILE A 105 -0.27 1.58 -16.48
CA ILE A 105 0.91 0.84 -16.02
C ILE A 105 1.93 1.81 -15.43
N GLU A 106 2.22 1.66 -14.15
CA GLU A 106 3.30 2.38 -13.48
C GLU A 106 4.51 1.46 -13.30
N ARG A 107 5.67 1.92 -13.76
CA ARG A 107 6.93 1.16 -13.75
C ARG A 107 7.80 1.61 -12.57
N TYR A 108 8.14 0.67 -11.70
CA TYR A 108 9.08 0.84 -10.61
C TYR A 108 10.45 0.21 -10.98
N SER A 109 11.41 0.26 -10.06
CA SER A 109 12.78 -0.23 -10.32
C SER A 109 12.83 -1.73 -10.67
N HIS A 110 12.00 -2.55 -10.04
CA HIS A 110 12.03 -4.01 -10.20
C HIS A 110 10.71 -4.62 -10.67
N VAL A 111 9.60 -3.88 -10.55
CA VAL A 111 8.26 -4.35 -10.87
C VAL A 111 7.46 -3.27 -11.58
N MET A 112 6.31 -3.65 -12.14
CA MET A 112 5.28 -2.74 -12.62
C MET A 112 3.93 -3.13 -12.03
N HIS A 113 3.03 -2.16 -11.92
CA HIS A 113 1.70 -2.34 -11.35
C HIS A 113 0.61 -1.70 -12.22
N ILE A 114 -0.62 -2.21 -12.11
CA ILE A 114 -1.83 -1.52 -12.56
C ILE A 114 -2.15 -0.47 -11.51
N VAL A 115 -2.33 0.77 -11.95
CA VAL A 115 -2.58 1.91 -11.08
C VAL A 115 -3.78 2.70 -11.59
N SER A 116 -4.58 3.21 -10.66
CA SER A 116 -5.61 4.19 -10.95
C SER A 116 -5.50 5.36 -9.98
N HIS A 117 -6.02 6.52 -10.38
CA HIS A 117 -6.10 7.70 -9.54
C HIS A 117 -7.57 8.07 -9.36
N VAL A 118 -7.99 8.19 -8.10
CA VAL A 118 -9.35 8.59 -7.73
C VAL A 118 -9.25 9.82 -6.86
N GLU A 119 -9.91 10.89 -7.25
CA GLU A 119 -9.95 12.15 -6.51
C GLU A 119 -11.37 12.57 -6.19
N ALA A 120 -11.53 13.36 -5.13
CA ALA A 120 -12.79 14.00 -4.81
C ALA A 120 -12.59 15.32 -4.07
N ARG A 121 -13.53 16.26 -4.28
CA ARG A 121 -13.56 17.50 -3.51
C ARG A 121 -14.31 17.27 -2.21
N LEU A 122 -13.66 17.55 -1.09
CA LEU A 122 -14.20 17.31 0.23
C LEU A 122 -15.42 18.22 0.52
N ARG A 123 -16.46 17.72 1.21
CA ARG A 123 -17.63 18.52 1.65
C ARG A 123 -17.24 19.60 2.65
N ASN A 124 -17.91 20.74 2.58
CA ASN A 124 -17.67 21.86 3.50
C ASN A 124 -17.78 21.40 4.96
N GLY A 125 -16.90 21.92 5.82
CA GLY A 125 -16.85 21.55 7.24
C GLY A 125 -16.04 20.28 7.56
N LEU A 126 -15.68 19.46 6.56
CA LEU A 126 -14.81 18.29 6.77
C LEU A 126 -13.33 18.65 6.62
N THR A 127 -12.48 17.86 7.27
CA THR A 127 -11.02 18.08 7.37
C THR A 127 -10.22 16.90 6.78
N ALA A 128 -8.89 17.03 6.72
CA ALA A 128 -7.99 15.92 6.38
C ALA A 128 -8.15 14.73 7.33
N PHE A 129 -8.51 14.94 8.60
CA PHE A 129 -8.78 13.87 9.54
C PHE A 129 -10.02 13.06 9.15
N ASP A 130 -11.06 13.72 8.63
CA ASP A 130 -12.24 13.05 8.10
C ASP A 130 -11.91 12.25 6.84
N ALA A 131 -11.05 12.79 5.97
CA ALA A 131 -10.56 12.08 4.80
C ALA A 131 -9.83 10.80 5.20
N PHE A 132 -8.84 10.92 6.10
CA PHE A 132 -8.11 9.77 6.63
C PHE A 132 -9.03 8.74 7.28
N ARG A 133 -9.96 9.17 8.14
CA ARG A 133 -10.88 8.26 8.84
C ARG A 133 -11.81 7.52 7.89
N ALA A 134 -12.29 8.17 6.83
CA ALA A 134 -13.22 7.55 5.89
C ALA A 134 -12.55 6.50 5.00
N THR A 135 -11.27 6.69 4.69
CA THR A 135 -10.49 5.82 3.80
C THR A 135 -9.77 4.70 4.55
N PHE A 136 -9.55 4.85 5.86
CA PHE A 136 -8.80 3.89 6.67
C PHE A 136 -9.61 2.67 7.12
N PRO A 137 -9.00 1.45 7.15
CA PRO A 137 -7.75 1.10 6.48
C PRO A 137 -7.95 0.98 4.97
N ALA A 138 -6.84 1.01 4.23
CA ALA A 138 -6.87 0.89 2.77
C ALA A 138 -7.46 -0.46 2.31
N GLY A 139 -8.17 -0.41 1.18
CA GLY A 139 -8.83 -1.57 0.58
C GLY A 139 -7.88 -2.71 0.23
N THR A 140 -6.68 -2.40 -0.25
CA THR A 140 -5.63 -3.34 -0.65
C THR A 140 -5.10 -4.19 0.50
N VAL A 141 -5.28 -3.75 1.75
CA VAL A 141 -4.83 -4.49 2.94
C VAL A 141 -5.99 -5.03 3.78
N SER A 142 -7.23 -4.70 3.43
CA SER A 142 -8.43 -5.22 4.10
C SER A 142 -9.23 -6.19 3.23
N GLY A 143 -9.55 -5.81 1.99
CA GLY A 143 -10.50 -6.48 1.10
C GLY A 143 -11.83 -5.73 0.94
N ALA A 144 -12.73 -6.28 0.12
CA ALA A 144 -14.07 -5.74 -0.15
C ALA A 144 -15.15 -6.84 -0.03
N PRO A 145 -16.32 -6.57 0.59
CA PRO A 145 -16.68 -5.36 1.36
C PRO A 145 -15.81 -5.17 2.62
N LYS A 146 -15.30 -3.95 2.83
CA LYS A 146 -14.23 -3.63 3.81
C LYS A 146 -14.51 -4.15 5.22
N ILE A 147 -15.68 -3.83 5.78
CA ILE A 147 -16.06 -4.22 7.14
C ILE A 147 -16.09 -5.74 7.28
N ARG A 148 -16.69 -6.44 6.32
CA ARG A 148 -16.80 -7.90 6.36
C ARG A 148 -15.43 -8.57 6.24
N ALA A 149 -14.59 -8.06 5.34
CA ALA A 149 -13.24 -8.57 5.16
C ALA A 149 -12.40 -8.39 6.44
N MET A 150 -12.48 -7.23 7.10
CA MET A 150 -11.80 -6.99 8.38
C MET A 150 -12.28 -7.94 9.51
N GLN A 151 -13.57 -8.27 9.57
CA GLN A 151 -14.08 -9.25 10.53
C GLN A 151 -13.52 -10.65 10.29
N ILE A 152 -13.41 -11.06 9.03
CA ILE A 152 -12.83 -12.36 8.65
C ILE A 152 -11.34 -12.39 9.00
N ILE A 153 -10.59 -11.34 8.64
CA ILE A 153 -9.18 -11.17 9.03
C ILE A 153 -9.02 -11.30 10.54
N ALA A 154 -9.82 -10.57 11.33
CA ALA A 154 -9.75 -10.61 12.78
C ALA A 154 -10.08 -11.99 13.37
N LYS A 155 -10.90 -12.80 12.70
CA LYS A 155 -11.21 -14.18 13.09
C LYS A 155 -10.06 -15.15 12.77
N LEU A 156 -9.35 -14.92 11.66
CA LEU A 156 -8.32 -15.83 11.15
C LEU A 156 -6.91 -15.53 11.67
N GLU A 157 -6.57 -14.25 11.87
CA GLU A 157 -5.26 -13.85 12.35
C GLU A 157 -5.12 -14.09 13.87
N LYS A 158 -3.96 -14.62 14.28
CA LYS A 158 -3.70 -14.99 15.68
C LYS A 158 -3.36 -13.80 16.58
N ALA A 159 -3.16 -12.62 16.01
CA ALA A 159 -2.73 -11.43 16.72
C ALA A 159 -3.27 -10.17 16.04
N ARG A 160 -3.30 -9.06 16.78
CA ARG A 160 -3.59 -7.74 16.20
C ARG A 160 -2.44 -7.33 15.28
N ARG A 161 -2.77 -6.72 14.14
CA ARG A 161 -1.80 -6.25 13.14
C ARG A 161 -0.85 -5.15 13.63
N GLY A 162 -1.27 -4.35 14.60
CA GLY A 162 -0.47 -3.25 15.13
C GLY A 162 -0.09 -2.26 14.03
N PHE A 163 1.20 -2.14 13.74
CA PHE A 163 1.72 -1.26 12.70
C PHE A 163 1.38 -1.73 11.27
N TYR A 164 1.32 -3.05 11.05
CA TYR A 164 1.06 -3.62 9.72
C TYR A 164 -0.31 -3.22 9.21
N ALA A 165 -0.41 -2.87 7.93
CA ALA A 165 -1.63 -2.40 7.27
C ALA A 165 -2.22 -1.10 7.89
N GLY A 166 -1.50 -0.45 8.80
CA GLY A 166 -1.78 0.90 9.27
C GLY A 166 -1.37 1.96 8.24
N ALA A 167 -1.15 3.19 8.70
CA ALA A 167 -0.67 4.28 7.84
C ALA A 167 0.44 5.08 8.52
N VAL A 168 1.35 5.61 7.71
CA VAL A 168 2.43 6.52 8.12
C VAL A 168 2.35 7.77 7.26
N GLY A 169 2.35 8.93 7.90
CA GLY A 169 2.18 10.20 7.19
C GLY A 169 2.21 11.40 8.13
N TRP A 170 1.73 12.53 7.62
CA TRP A 170 1.66 13.79 8.36
C TRP A 170 0.34 14.52 8.09
N PHE A 171 -0.03 15.39 9.03
CA PHE A 171 -1.09 16.40 8.89
C PHE A 171 -0.45 17.77 9.06
N GLY A 172 -0.67 18.67 8.11
CA GLY A 172 -0.12 20.01 8.09
C GLY A 172 -1.06 21.01 8.75
N PHE A 173 -0.49 22.09 9.29
CA PHE A 173 -1.28 23.22 9.81
C PHE A 173 -2.07 23.96 8.73
N ASP A 174 -1.70 23.79 7.46
CA ASP A 174 -2.42 24.27 6.28
C ASP A 174 -3.63 23.39 5.92
N GLY A 175 -3.89 22.35 6.71
CA GLY A 175 -4.97 21.39 6.52
C GLY A 175 -4.62 20.25 5.58
N ASN A 176 -3.46 20.25 4.91
CA ASN A 176 -3.06 19.17 4.01
C ASN A 176 -2.68 17.90 4.78
N CYS A 177 -2.72 16.75 4.10
CA CYS A 177 -2.13 15.52 4.63
C CYS A 177 -1.54 14.68 3.52
N ASP A 178 -0.56 13.86 3.87
CA ASP A 178 -0.02 12.83 2.99
C ASP A 178 0.32 11.60 3.84
N SER A 179 -0.20 10.44 3.46
CA SER A 179 0.02 9.19 4.18
C SER A 179 0.15 8.02 3.22
N CYS A 180 1.03 7.09 3.57
CA CYS A 180 1.21 5.80 2.91
C CYS A 180 0.68 4.68 3.78
N ILE A 181 0.38 3.54 3.16
CA ILE A 181 0.04 2.32 3.90
C ILE A 181 1.33 1.77 4.52
N ALA A 182 1.28 1.30 5.77
CA ALA A 182 2.42 0.73 6.48
C ALA A 182 2.78 -0.70 6.01
N LEU A 183 3.14 -0.83 4.73
CA LEU A 183 3.61 -2.05 4.08
C LEU A 183 5.12 -2.03 3.88
N ARG A 184 5.70 -3.21 3.57
CA ARG A 184 7.16 -3.41 3.39
C ARG A 184 7.95 -2.72 4.50
N SER A 185 7.48 -2.95 5.72
CA SER A 185 7.93 -2.27 6.94
C SER A 185 8.42 -3.29 7.96
N VAL A 186 9.19 -2.80 8.92
CA VAL A 186 9.67 -3.55 10.07
C VAL A 186 9.54 -2.70 11.33
N VAL A 187 9.05 -3.34 12.38
CA VAL A 187 9.07 -2.78 13.74
C VAL A 187 10.22 -3.44 14.50
N LEU A 188 11.11 -2.62 15.05
CA LEU A 188 12.21 -3.02 15.91
C LEU A 188 11.80 -2.75 17.36
N LYS A 189 11.68 -3.80 18.17
CA LYS A 189 11.32 -3.69 19.59
C LYS A 189 11.95 -4.81 20.38
N ASN A 190 12.55 -4.50 21.53
CA ASN A 190 13.14 -5.48 22.45
C ASN A 190 14.10 -6.47 21.76
N GLY A 191 15.01 -5.97 20.93
CA GLY A 191 15.98 -6.79 20.19
C GLY A 191 15.38 -7.67 19.08
N ARG A 192 14.09 -7.52 18.77
CA ARG A 192 13.38 -8.29 17.73
C ARG A 192 12.96 -7.38 16.57
N ALA A 193 12.98 -7.95 15.37
CA ALA A 193 12.46 -7.35 14.16
C ALA A 193 11.16 -8.06 13.76
N PHE A 194 10.06 -7.33 13.72
CA PHE A 194 8.74 -7.84 13.31
C PHE A 194 8.47 -7.41 11.87
N VAL A 195 8.36 -8.40 10.97
CA VAL A 195 8.05 -8.20 9.55
C VAL A 195 6.76 -8.94 9.26
N GLN A 196 5.79 -8.26 8.67
CA GLN A 196 4.50 -8.83 8.30
C GLN A 196 4.21 -8.52 6.84
N ALA A 197 3.68 -9.52 6.12
CA ALA A 197 3.30 -9.44 4.72
C ALA A 197 2.01 -10.24 4.51
N GLY A 198 1.28 -9.92 3.44
CA GLY A 198 0.02 -10.55 3.09
C GLY A 198 -0.22 -10.54 1.59
N ALA A 199 -1.21 -11.31 1.17
CA ALA A 199 -1.69 -11.44 -0.19
C ALA A 199 -3.21 -11.23 -0.24
N GLY A 200 -3.70 -10.69 -1.36
CA GLY A 200 -5.13 -10.58 -1.61
C GLY A 200 -5.68 -11.96 -1.98
N ILE A 201 -6.81 -12.35 -1.38
CA ILE A 201 -7.44 -13.64 -1.67
C ILE A 201 -8.72 -13.39 -2.46
N VAL A 202 -8.77 -13.95 -3.67
CA VAL A 202 -9.95 -13.96 -4.54
C VAL A 202 -10.44 -15.39 -4.78
N ALA A 203 -11.56 -15.55 -5.48
CA ALA A 203 -12.18 -16.86 -5.71
C ALA A 203 -11.22 -17.88 -6.36
N ASP A 204 -10.40 -17.41 -7.31
CA ASP A 204 -9.45 -18.23 -8.06
C ASP A 204 -8.03 -18.20 -7.47
N SER A 205 -7.87 -17.80 -6.21
CA SER A 205 -6.57 -17.81 -5.53
C SER A 205 -6.10 -19.24 -5.24
N GLU A 206 -4.83 -19.51 -5.55
CA GLU A 206 -4.19 -20.79 -5.28
C GLU A 206 -3.36 -20.70 -3.98
N PRO A 207 -3.66 -21.48 -2.92
CA PRO A 207 -3.05 -21.28 -1.60
C PRO A 207 -1.51 -21.25 -1.58
N LEU A 208 -0.86 -22.09 -2.38
CA LEU A 208 0.60 -22.12 -2.47
C LEU A 208 1.17 -20.85 -3.10
N ARG A 209 0.53 -20.35 -4.18
CA ARG A 209 0.97 -19.12 -4.85
C ARG A 209 0.81 -17.89 -3.96
N GLU A 210 -0.29 -17.83 -3.20
CA GLU A 210 -0.52 -16.72 -2.27
C GLU A 210 0.49 -16.73 -1.11
N ARG A 211 0.83 -17.92 -0.60
CA ARG A 211 1.91 -18.07 0.38
C ARG A 211 3.25 -17.58 -0.18
N GLU A 212 3.64 -18.06 -1.35
CA GLU A 212 4.89 -17.63 -2.02
C GLU A 212 4.92 -16.11 -2.23
N GLU A 213 3.78 -15.50 -2.54
CA GLU A 213 3.69 -14.05 -2.65
C GLU A 213 3.97 -13.33 -1.32
N THR A 214 3.41 -13.82 -0.22
CA THR A 214 3.71 -13.25 1.11
C THR A 214 5.20 -13.35 1.45
N GLU A 215 5.83 -14.48 1.13
CA GLU A 215 7.26 -14.71 1.33
C GLU A 215 8.10 -13.74 0.46
N ARG A 216 7.76 -13.60 -0.83
CA ARG A 216 8.41 -12.63 -1.75
C ARG A 216 8.30 -11.19 -1.24
N LYS A 217 7.10 -10.78 -0.79
CA LYS A 217 6.86 -9.43 -0.25
C LYS A 217 7.68 -9.16 1.02
N ALA A 218 7.81 -10.15 1.91
CA ALA A 218 8.63 -10.04 3.13
C ALA A 218 10.14 -10.04 2.83
N MET A 219 10.56 -10.76 1.79
CA MET A 219 11.97 -11.00 1.47
C MET A 219 12.76 -9.71 1.23
N ALA A 220 12.13 -8.69 0.64
CA ALA A 220 12.71 -7.35 0.48
C ALA A 220 13.22 -6.74 1.81
N VAL A 221 12.41 -6.83 2.86
CA VAL A 221 12.74 -6.30 4.19
C VAL A 221 13.73 -7.23 4.91
N LEU A 222 13.55 -8.55 4.80
CA LEU A 222 14.44 -9.54 5.40
C LEU A 222 15.87 -9.45 4.82
N ALA A 223 16.01 -9.24 3.51
CA ALA A 223 17.29 -9.02 2.85
C ALA A 223 17.98 -7.73 3.35
N ALA A 224 17.20 -6.66 3.57
CA ALA A 224 17.73 -5.43 4.17
C ALA A 224 18.22 -5.65 5.61
N ILE A 225 17.51 -6.44 6.42
CA ILE A 225 17.94 -6.83 7.78
C ILE A 225 19.25 -7.62 7.71
N ALA A 226 19.32 -8.63 6.83
CA ALA A 226 20.52 -9.44 6.66
C ALA A 226 21.74 -8.60 6.22
N ARG A 227 21.54 -7.65 5.31
CA ARG A 227 22.59 -6.73 4.87
C ARG A 227 23.03 -5.80 6.00
N ALA A 228 22.09 -5.23 6.74
CA ALA A 228 22.39 -4.31 7.84
C ALA A 228 23.22 -4.98 8.94
N LYS A 229 22.90 -6.24 9.29
CA LYS A 229 23.69 -7.03 10.25
C LYS A 229 25.15 -7.24 9.83
N LYS A 230 25.46 -7.22 8.54
CA LYS A 230 26.83 -7.33 8.02
C LYS A 230 27.59 -6.00 8.01
N MET A 231 26.89 -4.87 8.16
CA MET A 231 27.49 -3.53 8.17
C MET A 231 27.85 -3.07 9.58
N THR A 232 27.27 -3.69 10.60
CA THR A 232 27.60 -3.43 12.01
C THR A 232 28.82 -4.26 12.38
N PHE A 233 30.00 -3.63 12.39
CA PHE A 233 31.22 -4.14 13.01
C PHE A 233 31.20 -3.85 14.50
#